data_AF-N2AE38-F1
#
_entry.id   AF-N2AE38-F1
#
_cell.length_a   1.000
_cell.length_b   1.000
_cell.length_c   1.000
_cell.angle_alpha   90.00
_cell.angle_beta   90.00
_cell.angle_gamma   90.00
#
_symmetry.space_group_name_H-M   'P 1'
#
loop_
_entity.id
_entity.type
_entity.pdbx_description
1 polymer ?
#
loop_
_entity_poly.entity_id
_entity_poly.type
_entity_poly.pdbx_seq_one_letter_code
_entity_poly.pdbx_strand_id
1 'polypeptide(L)'
;MFRQPVHYYAWKSMVWNKEYGRFYDENAFHNTNKLEIGHPKFDVSHKMLSEKEQETIRIIKQRAGGRKVLFWNTSFILGKEHADGGIFLEYGQQFLEYITAGDDFFLLWRPHLLFFQTLKQYGCYAKIMEMINGFSADRLYLDTQISQWPAVFASDLLVSDLSGIIESYLLTNKPIAVTTRGKIEIETHGVF
;
A
#
# COMPACT_ATOMS: atom_id res chain seq x y z
N MET A 1 17.05 2.32 12.02
CA MET A 1 16.71 3.38 11.04
C MET A 1 17.39 4.71 11.38
N PHE A 2 17.19 5.29 12.57
CA PHE A 2 17.70 6.63 12.92
C PHE A 2 19.21 6.77 13.18
N ARG A 3 19.95 5.65 13.20
CA ARG A 3 21.42 5.62 13.26
C ARG A 3 22.07 5.57 11.87
N GLN A 4 21.40 6.08 10.85
CA GLN A 4 21.95 6.17 9.50
C GLN A 4 22.56 7.57 9.27
N PRO A 5 23.59 7.72 8.42
CA PRO A 5 24.24 9.00 8.16
C PRO A 5 23.27 10.12 7.79
N VAL A 6 22.20 9.80 7.04
CA VAL A 6 21.18 10.77 6.64
C VAL A 6 20.55 11.50 7.84
N HIS A 7 20.32 10.81 8.96
CA HIS A 7 19.73 11.42 10.16
C HIS A 7 20.76 12.20 10.98
N TYR A 8 22.04 11.80 10.93
CA TYR A 8 23.12 12.50 11.61
C TYR A 8 23.40 13.86 10.97
N TYR A 9 23.46 13.92 9.63
CA TYR A 9 23.77 15.13 8.88
C TYR A 9 22.54 16.01 8.57
N ALA A 10 21.32 15.54 8.83
CA ALA A 10 20.12 16.33 8.61
C ALA A 10 20.11 17.57 9.51
N TRP A 11 19.98 18.75 8.91
CA TRP A 11 19.78 20.00 9.65
C TRP A 11 18.51 19.96 10.51
N LYS A 12 17.44 19.36 9.98
CA LYS A 12 16.20 19.05 10.69
C LYS A 12 15.64 17.69 10.29
N SER A 13 15.11 16.96 11.27
CA SER A 13 14.37 15.71 11.10
C SER A 13 12.94 15.91 11.58
N MET A 14 11.98 15.89 10.66
CA MET A 14 10.56 16.01 10.99
C MET A 14 10.05 14.70 11.61
N VAL A 15 9.32 14.83 12.71
CA VAL A 15 8.57 13.72 13.34
C VAL A 15 7.10 14.11 13.42
N TRP A 16 6.23 13.15 13.16
CA TRP A 16 4.83 13.45 12.87
C TRP A 16 3.82 13.10 13.94
N ASN A 17 4.23 12.37 14.97
CA ASN A 17 3.45 12.16 16.18
C ASN A 17 4.40 11.98 17.37
N LYS A 18 3.83 12.03 18.58
CA LYS A 18 4.61 11.93 19.82
C LYS A 18 5.29 10.58 19.98
N GLU A 19 4.67 9.50 19.52
CA GLU A 19 5.25 8.14 19.64
C GLU A 19 6.48 7.97 18.76
N TYR A 20 6.41 8.43 17.52
CA TYR A 20 7.53 8.48 16.60
C TYR A 20 8.61 9.45 17.07
N GLY A 21 8.22 10.57 17.70
CA GLY A 21 9.14 11.50 18.38
C GLY A 21 9.93 10.83 19.50
N ARG A 22 9.27 10.05 20.38
CA ARG A 22 9.94 9.26 21.42
C ARG A 22 10.88 8.20 20.82
N PHE A 23 10.41 7.46 19.83
CA PHE A 23 11.24 6.46 19.17
C PHE A 23 12.47 7.10 18.49
N TYR A 24 12.33 8.32 17.95
CA TYR A 24 13.46 9.09 17.44
C TYR A 24 14.47 9.44 18.53
N ASP A 25 14.00 9.96 19.68
CA ASP A 25 14.87 10.33 20.81
C ASP A 25 15.69 9.14 21.33
N GLU A 26 15.09 7.96 21.39
CA GLU A 26 15.73 6.74 21.89
C GLU A 26 16.77 6.17 20.90
N ASN A 27 16.60 6.42 19.61
CA ASN A 27 17.34 5.70 18.57
C ASN A 27 18.28 6.56 17.73
N ALA A 28 18.12 7.89 17.70
CA ALA A 28 18.99 8.78 16.94
C ALA A 28 20.38 8.94 17.58
N PHE A 29 21.37 9.35 16.79
CA PHE A 29 22.69 9.70 17.33
C PHE A 29 22.67 10.96 18.20
N HIS A 30 21.85 11.92 17.80
CA HIS A 30 21.49 13.13 18.55
C HIS A 30 20.06 13.50 18.16
N ASN A 31 19.36 14.23 19.03
CA ASN A 31 17.96 14.62 18.82
C ASN A 31 17.75 16.13 18.73
N THR A 32 18.82 16.92 18.69
CA THR A 32 18.77 18.39 18.63
C THR A 32 18.24 18.92 17.29
N ASN A 33 18.27 18.08 16.25
CA ASN A 33 17.70 18.37 14.94
C ASN A 33 16.23 17.93 14.80
N LYS A 34 15.62 17.32 15.82
CA LYS A 34 14.20 16.89 15.78
C LYS A 34 13.26 18.09 15.67
N LEU A 35 12.23 17.97 14.83
CA LEU A 35 11.18 18.96 14.65
C LEU A 35 9.80 18.28 14.72
N GLU A 36 9.07 18.50 15.81
CA GLU A 36 7.77 17.88 16.06
C GLU A 36 6.62 18.73 15.52
N ILE A 37 6.44 18.76 14.20
CA ILE A 37 5.44 19.62 13.54
C ILE A 37 4.43 18.86 12.68
N GLY A 38 4.48 17.52 12.67
CA GLY A 38 3.71 16.74 11.70
C GLY A 38 4.53 16.37 10.46
N HIS A 39 3.85 15.86 9.44
CA HIS A 39 4.42 15.60 8.13
C HIS A 39 3.56 16.28 7.07
N PRO A 40 4.11 17.04 6.09
CA PRO A 40 3.32 17.76 5.09
C PRO A 40 2.32 16.91 4.30
N LYS A 41 2.62 15.61 4.16
CA LYS A 41 1.66 14.62 3.59
C LYS A 41 0.30 14.58 4.29
N PHE A 42 0.22 15.01 5.55
CA PHE A 42 -1.03 15.04 6.30
C PHE A 42 -1.84 16.32 6.08
N ASP A 43 -1.27 17.33 5.42
CA ASP A 43 -1.96 18.59 5.10
C ASP A 43 -2.78 18.48 3.80
N VAL A 44 -2.71 17.34 3.11
CA VAL A 44 -3.37 17.14 1.83
C VAL A 44 -4.89 17.08 1.99
N SER A 45 -5.59 17.88 1.20
CA SER A 45 -7.04 17.85 1.09
C SER A 45 -7.49 17.62 -0.35
N HIS A 46 -8.71 17.13 -0.53
CA HIS A 46 -9.30 16.92 -1.87
C HIS A 46 -9.25 18.18 -2.75
N LYS A 47 -9.32 19.38 -2.16
CA LYS A 47 -9.30 20.66 -2.88
C LYS A 47 -7.92 21.04 -3.42
N MET A 48 -6.86 20.43 -2.90
CA MET A 48 -5.46 20.69 -3.31
C MET A 48 -5.01 19.80 -4.46
N LEU A 49 -5.83 18.81 -4.85
CA LEU A 49 -5.50 17.91 -5.94
C LEU A 49 -5.57 18.63 -7.29
N SER A 50 -4.64 18.29 -8.17
CA SER A 50 -4.65 18.76 -9.56
C SER A 50 -5.93 18.32 -10.28
N GLU A 51 -6.27 19.01 -11.37
CA GLU A 51 -7.43 18.66 -12.20
C GLU A 51 -7.35 17.20 -12.68
N LYS A 52 -6.16 16.73 -13.07
CA LYS A 52 -5.90 15.34 -13.47
C LYS A 52 -6.19 14.34 -12.33
N GLU A 53 -5.79 14.66 -11.11
CA GLU A 53 -6.04 13.81 -9.94
C GLU A 53 -7.54 13.78 -9.59
N GLN A 54 -8.23 14.92 -9.68
CA GLN A 54 -9.67 14.98 -9.49
C GLN A 54 -10.41 14.18 -10.57
N GLU A 55 -9.95 14.24 -11.82
CA GLU A 55 -10.49 13.43 -12.91
C GLU A 55 -10.29 11.93 -12.67
N THR A 56 -9.11 11.55 -12.18
CA THR A 56 -8.84 10.15 -11.80
C THR A 56 -9.83 9.65 -10.76
N ILE A 57 -10.15 10.46 -9.74
CA ILE A 57 -11.19 10.13 -8.74
C ILE A 57 -12.55 9.93 -9.40
N ARG A 58 -12.95 10.81 -10.33
CA ARG A 58 -14.23 10.70 -11.05
C ARG A 58 -14.30 9.42 -11.87
N ILE A 59 -13.25 9.08 -12.61
CA ILE A 59 -13.17 7.85 -13.41
C ILE A 59 -13.33 6.61 -12.53
N ILE A 60 -12.64 6.56 -11.39
CA ILE A 60 -12.73 5.42 -10.46
C ILE A 60 -14.17 5.27 -9.95
N LYS A 61 -14.78 6.36 -9.48
CA LYS A 61 -16.16 6.33 -8.95
C LYS A 61 -17.19 6.00 -10.02
N GLN A 62 -17.02 6.50 -11.24
CA GLN A 62 -17.89 6.18 -12.37
C GLN A 62 -17.81 4.69 -12.72
N ARG A 63 -16.61 4.13 -12.81
CA ARG A 63 -16.41 2.69 -13.06
C ARG A 63 -16.96 1.83 -11.92
N ALA A 64 -16.87 2.31 -10.68
CA ALA A 64 -17.47 1.62 -9.55
C ALA A 64 -18.99 1.52 -9.64
N GLY A 65 -19.69 2.44 -10.34
CA GLY A 65 -21.11 2.30 -10.64
C GLY A 65 -22.00 2.18 -9.39
N GLY A 66 -21.59 2.81 -8.28
CA GLY A 66 -22.31 2.73 -7.00
C GLY A 66 -21.81 1.65 -6.03
N ARG A 67 -20.96 0.73 -6.48
CA ARG A 67 -20.30 -0.28 -5.63
C ARG A 67 -19.29 0.36 -4.68
N LYS A 68 -19.00 -0.33 -3.57
CA LYS A 68 -17.97 0.12 -2.63
C LYS A 68 -16.59 -0.05 -3.25
N VAL A 69 -15.79 1.01 -3.22
CA VAL A 69 -14.45 0.98 -3.81
C VAL A 69 -13.46 0.41 -2.78
N LEU A 70 -13.05 -0.83 -2.97
CA LEU A 70 -12.03 -1.48 -2.15
C LEU A 70 -10.66 -1.09 -2.70
N PHE A 71 -9.88 -0.35 -1.91
CA PHE A 71 -8.50 -0.02 -2.23
C PHE A 71 -7.59 -1.11 -1.68
N TRP A 72 -6.90 -1.84 -2.54
CA TRP A 72 -5.89 -2.81 -2.15
C TRP A 72 -4.50 -2.30 -2.53
N ASN A 73 -3.57 -2.26 -1.59
CA ASN A 73 -2.14 -2.12 -1.91
C ASN A 73 -1.40 -3.42 -1.63
N THR A 74 -0.46 -3.78 -2.51
CA THR A 74 0.41 -4.95 -2.34
C THR A 74 1.87 -4.54 -2.32
N SER A 75 2.65 -5.09 -1.39
CA SER A 75 4.11 -4.94 -1.39
C SER A 75 4.78 -5.65 -2.57
N PHE A 76 6.04 -5.30 -2.82
CA PHE A 76 6.86 -5.82 -3.92
C PHE A 76 7.71 -7.04 -3.53
N ILE A 77 7.65 -7.50 -2.28
CA ILE A 77 8.50 -8.60 -1.80
C ILE A 77 7.96 -9.89 -2.41
N LEU A 78 8.75 -10.59 -3.22
CA LEU A 78 8.37 -11.85 -3.85
C LEU A 78 9.52 -12.83 -3.63
N GLY A 79 9.50 -13.67 -2.61
CA GLY A 79 10.55 -14.69 -2.45
C GLY A 79 10.52 -15.41 -1.12
N LYS A 80 10.97 -16.68 -1.12
CA LYS A 80 11.16 -17.52 0.07
C LYS A 80 12.54 -17.34 0.74
N GLU A 81 13.51 -16.73 0.05
CA GLU A 81 14.87 -16.51 0.57
C GLU A 81 14.98 -15.30 1.50
N HIS A 82 14.02 -14.39 1.39
CA HIS A 82 13.54 -13.64 2.54
C HIS A 82 12.42 -14.49 3.13
N ALA A 83 12.28 -14.62 4.45
CA ALA A 83 11.24 -15.43 5.09
C ALA A 83 9.79 -14.89 4.86
N ASP A 84 9.56 -14.20 3.74
CA ASP A 84 8.57 -13.18 3.45
C ASP A 84 8.08 -13.33 1.99
N GLY A 85 7.50 -14.47 1.62
CA GLY A 85 6.74 -14.56 0.38
C GLY A 85 5.62 -13.53 0.41
N GLY A 86 5.74 -12.42 -0.31
CA GLY A 86 4.78 -11.32 -0.17
C GLY A 86 3.36 -11.78 -0.42
N ILE A 87 2.43 -11.18 0.32
CA ILE A 87 1.02 -11.57 0.44
C ILE A 87 0.32 -11.74 -0.92
N PHE A 88 0.81 -11.08 -1.97
CA PHE A 88 0.30 -11.28 -3.32
C PHE A 88 0.51 -12.70 -3.86
N LEU A 89 1.67 -13.33 -3.67
CA LEU A 89 1.89 -14.70 -4.15
C LEU A 89 1.18 -15.74 -3.29
N GLU A 90 0.96 -15.44 -2.01
CA GLU A 90 0.33 -16.35 -1.07
C GLU A 90 -1.20 -16.38 -1.25
N TYR A 91 -1.83 -15.21 -1.26
CA TYR A 91 -3.29 -15.09 -1.31
C TYR A 91 -3.79 -14.12 -2.38
N GLY A 92 -2.90 -13.39 -3.06
CA GLY A 92 -3.30 -12.31 -3.94
C GLY A 92 -4.14 -12.75 -5.13
N GLN A 93 -3.84 -13.90 -5.74
CA GLN A 93 -4.68 -14.45 -6.81
C GLN A 93 -6.09 -14.79 -6.29
N GLN A 94 -6.18 -15.52 -5.19
CA GLN A 94 -7.46 -15.91 -4.58
C GLN A 94 -8.27 -14.69 -4.12
N PHE A 95 -7.59 -13.69 -3.59
CA PHE A 95 -8.20 -12.43 -3.19
C PHE A 95 -8.77 -11.67 -4.38
N LEU A 96 -8.01 -11.57 -5.48
CA LEU A 96 -8.49 -10.95 -6.72
C LEU A 96 -9.72 -11.68 -7.26
N GLU A 97 -9.65 -13.01 -7.37
CA GLU A 97 -10.76 -13.85 -7.84
C GLU A 97 -12.00 -13.68 -6.95
N TYR A 98 -11.84 -13.73 -5.62
CA TYR A 98 -12.95 -13.61 -4.67
C TYR A 98 -13.62 -12.23 -4.72
N ILE A 99 -12.83 -11.15 -4.62
CA ILE A 99 -13.37 -9.79 -4.57
C ILE A 99 -14.02 -9.39 -5.90
N THR A 100 -13.49 -9.87 -7.03
CA THR A 100 -14.06 -9.56 -8.34
C THR A 100 -15.16 -10.54 -8.78
N ALA A 101 -15.41 -11.62 -8.05
CA ALA A 101 -16.55 -12.51 -8.33
C ALA A 101 -17.88 -11.92 -7.83
N GLY A 102 -17.85 -11.12 -6.76
CA GLY A 102 -19.02 -10.44 -6.21
C GLY A 102 -19.33 -9.10 -6.88
N ASP A 103 -20.54 -8.60 -6.66
CA ASP A 103 -20.98 -7.29 -7.17
C ASP A 103 -20.95 -6.18 -6.11
N ASP A 104 -20.56 -6.49 -4.86
CA ASP A 104 -20.55 -5.52 -3.76
C ASP A 104 -19.40 -4.50 -3.88
N PHE A 105 -18.27 -4.94 -4.45
CA PHE A 105 -17.04 -4.18 -4.49
C PHE A 105 -16.56 -3.90 -5.91
N PHE A 106 -16.01 -2.70 -6.08
CA PHE A 106 -15.15 -2.36 -7.20
C PHE A 106 -13.71 -2.33 -6.69
N LEU A 107 -12.83 -3.11 -7.30
CA LEU A 107 -11.46 -3.21 -6.85
C LEU A 107 -10.61 -2.09 -7.46
N LEU A 108 -10.04 -1.25 -6.62
CA LEU A 108 -8.92 -0.38 -6.96
C LEU A 108 -7.65 -1.02 -6.42
N TRP A 109 -6.76 -1.45 -7.30
CA TRP A 109 -5.52 -2.12 -6.92
C TRP A 109 -4.30 -1.28 -7.28
N ARG A 110 -3.47 -0.97 -6.29
CA ARG A 110 -2.20 -0.24 -6.45
C ARG A 110 -1.04 -1.12 -5.96
N PRO A 111 -0.39 -1.89 -6.85
CA PRO A 111 0.83 -2.58 -6.47
C PRO A 111 1.96 -1.59 -6.20
N HIS A 112 2.91 -1.98 -5.35
CA HIS A 112 4.13 -1.21 -5.14
C HIS A 112 4.88 -0.99 -6.47
N LEU A 113 5.59 0.13 -6.63
CA LEU A 113 6.28 0.49 -7.89
C LEU A 113 7.22 -0.61 -8.41
N LEU A 114 7.90 -1.29 -7.48
CA LEU A 114 8.82 -2.39 -7.81
C LEU A 114 8.13 -3.72 -8.11
N PHE A 115 6.84 -3.87 -7.81
CA PHE A 115 6.11 -5.15 -7.90
C PHE A 115 6.25 -5.82 -9.27
N PHE A 116 6.00 -5.07 -10.35
CA PHE A 116 6.11 -5.61 -11.71
C PHE A 116 7.55 -5.92 -12.11
N GLN A 117 8.52 -5.15 -11.62
CA GLN A 117 9.93 -5.44 -11.84
C GLN A 117 10.33 -6.73 -11.12
N THR A 118 9.90 -6.90 -9.87
CA THR A 118 10.14 -8.12 -9.11
C THR A 118 9.48 -9.32 -9.80
N LEU A 119 8.25 -9.20 -10.29
CA LEU A 119 7.62 -10.28 -11.07
C LEU A 119 8.42 -10.70 -12.30
N LYS A 120 9.11 -9.76 -12.97
CA LYS A 120 9.99 -10.09 -14.11
C LYS A 120 11.23 -10.84 -13.66
N GLN A 121 11.85 -10.42 -12.55
CA GLN A 121 13.03 -11.08 -11.99
C GLN A 121 12.75 -12.54 -11.60
N TYR A 122 11.55 -12.84 -11.08
CA TYR A 122 11.12 -14.19 -10.72
C TYR A 122 10.44 -14.96 -11.85
N GLY A 123 10.36 -14.42 -13.06
CA GLY A 123 9.75 -15.09 -14.22
C GLY A 123 8.22 -15.26 -14.13
N CYS A 124 7.55 -14.61 -13.18
CA CYS A 124 6.10 -14.71 -12.98
C CYS A 124 5.28 -13.63 -13.71
N TYR A 125 5.95 -12.64 -14.32
CA TYR A 125 5.29 -11.47 -14.92
C TYR A 125 4.21 -11.82 -15.94
N ALA A 126 4.50 -12.71 -16.90
CA ALA A 126 3.55 -13.04 -17.97
C ALA A 126 2.25 -13.66 -17.41
N LYS A 127 2.38 -14.65 -16.51
CA LYS A 127 1.24 -15.31 -15.85
C LYS A 127 0.37 -14.33 -15.07
N ILE A 128 0.99 -13.45 -14.29
CA ILE A 128 0.25 -12.47 -13.50
C ILE A 128 -0.42 -11.42 -14.39
N MET A 129 0.24 -10.96 -15.46
CA MET A 129 -0.39 -10.02 -16.40
C MET A 129 -1.55 -10.66 -17.16
N GLU A 130 -1.45 -11.93 -17.55
CA GLU A 130 -2.56 -12.67 -18.16
C GLU A 130 -3.78 -12.73 -17.23
N MET A 131 -3.56 -13.08 -15.95
CA MET A 131 -4.61 -13.05 -14.93
C MET A 131 -5.22 -11.66 -14.78
N ILE A 132 -4.40 -10.61 -14.69
CA ILE A 132 -4.87 -9.23 -14.55
C ILE A 132 -5.71 -8.80 -15.75
N ASN A 133 -5.25 -9.11 -16.96
CA ASN A 133 -5.94 -8.81 -18.20
C ASN A 133 -7.24 -9.63 -18.37
N GLY A 134 -7.36 -10.75 -17.66
CA GLY A 134 -8.59 -11.55 -17.61
C GLY A 134 -9.72 -10.89 -16.80
N PHE A 135 -9.41 -9.93 -15.93
CA PHE A 135 -10.43 -9.15 -15.24
C PHE A 135 -11.00 -8.06 -16.13
N SER A 136 -12.32 -7.95 -16.17
CA SER A 136 -12.98 -6.89 -16.90
C SER A 136 -12.72 -5.52 -16.26
N ALA A 137 -12.65 -4.48 -17.10
CA ALA A 137 -12.42 -3.10 -16.68
C ALA A 137 -13.55 -2.55 -15.79
N ASP A 138 -14.74 -3.14 -15.81
CA ASP A 138 -15.80 -2.80 -14.88
C ASP A 138 -15.59 -3.39 -13.47
N ARG A 139 -14.59 -4.24 -13.23
CA ARG A 139 -14.32 -4.86 -11.92
C ARG A 139 -13.04 -4.38 -11.26
N LEU A 140 -12.03 -4.02 -12.05
CA LEU A 140 -10.69 -3.70 -11.56
C LEU A 140 -10.16 -2.40 -12.17
N TYR A 141 -9.75 -1.46 -11.32
CA TYR A 141 -8.90 -0.33 -11.66
C TYR A 141 -7.48 -0.59 -11.19
N LEU A 142 -6.54 -0.79 -12.11
CA LEU A 142 -5.12 -0.88 -11.80
C LEU A 142 -4.54 0.54 -11.70
N ASP A 143 -4.18 0.96 -10.49
CA ASP A 143 -3.56 2.25 -10.22
C ASP A 143 -2.03 2.15 -10.31
N THR A 144 -1.48 2.81 -11.34
CA THR A 144 -0.04 2.98 -11.58
C THR A 144 0.41 4.44 -11.47
N GLN A 145 -0.44 5.33 -10.96
CA GLN A 145 -0.14 6.75 -10.85
C GLN A 145 0.96 7.01 -9.82
N ILE A 146 1.74 8.07 -10.01
CA ILE A 146 2.77 8.48 -9.04
C ILE A 146 2.12 8.87 -7.71
N SER A 147 1.07 9.70 -7.76
CA SER A 147 0.31 10.14 -6.59
C SER A 147 -0.66 9.03 -6.14
N GLN A 148 -0.67 8.74 -4.84
CA GLN A 148 -1.61 7.81 -4.20
C GLN A 148 -2.95 8.48 -3.85
N TRP A 149 -3.00 9.82 -3.83
CA TRP A 149 -4.16 10.54 -3.31
C TRP A 149 -5.47 10.28 -4.06
N PRO A 150 -5.48 10.13 -5.40
CA PRO A 150 -6.70 9.73 -6.10
C PRO A 150 -7.29 8.42 -5.56
N ALA A 151 -6.46 7.40 -5.34
CA ALA A 151 -6.87 6.12 -4.78
C ALA A 151 -7.40 6.25 -3.34
N VAL A 152 -6.68 7.02 -2.50
CA VAL A 152 -7.06 7.29 -1.11
C VAL A 152 -8.42 7.98 -1.03
N PHE A 153 -8.66 9.01 -1.83
CA PHE A 153 -9.90 9.77 -1.79
C PHE A 153 -11.07 9.08 -2.50
N ALA A 154 -10.81 8.30 -3.55
CA ALA A 154 -11.85 7.60 -4.29
C ALA A 154 -12.42 6.37 -3.56
N SER A 155 -11.63 5.75 -2.68
CA SER A 155 -11.98 4.46 -2.05
C SER A 155 -12.84 4.57 -0.80
N ASP A 156 -13.53 3.50 -0.43
CA ASP A 156 -14.36 3.38 0.77
C ASP A 156 -13.68 2.58 1.90
N LEU A 157 -12.73 1.71 1.55
CA LEU A 157 -12.00 0.84 2.48
C LEU A 157 -10.58 0.58 1.94
N LEU A 158 -9.59 0.45 2.83
CA LEU A 158 -8.23 0.03 2.48
C LEU A 158 -7.93 -1.39 2.97
N VAL A 159 -7.35 -2.23 2.11
CA VAL A 159 -6.66 -3.49 2.45
C VAL A 159 -5.17 -3.30 2.22
N SER A 160 -4.33 -3.53 3.24
CA SER A 160 -2.90 -3.20 3.21
C SER A 160 -2.04 -4.12 4.06
N ASP A 161 -0.82 -4.40 3.59
CA ASP A 161 0.20 -5.21 4.25
C ASP A 161 1.22 -4.39 5.08
N LEU A 162 0.74 -3.40 5.82
CA LEU A 162 1.54 -2.45 6.63
C LEU A 162 2.47 -1.58 5.77
N SER A 163 1.89 -0.84 4.82
CA SER A 163 2.62 0.12 4.00
C SER A 163 2.42 1.58 4.46
N GLY A 164 3.25 2.49 3.96
CA GLY A 164 3.08 3.95 4.20
C GLY A 164 1.76 4.53 3.65
N ILE A 165 0.99 3.76 2.86
CA ILE A 165 -0.36 4.14 2.43
C ILE A 165 -1.31 4.17 3.63
N ILE A 166 -1.14 3.29 4.63
CA ILE A 166 -1.97 3.28 5.85
C ILE A 166 -1.96 4.65 6.50
N GLU A 167 -0.77 5.24 6.68
CA GLU A 167 -0.62 6.56 7.30
C GLU A 167 -1.42 7.63 6.55
N SER A 168 -1.43 7.55 5.21
CA SER A 168 -2.16 8.49 4.36
C SER A 168 -3.67 8.25 4.41
N TYR A 169 -4.08 6.99 4.58
CA TYR A 169 -5.47 6.59 4.65
C TYR A 169 -6.13 6.92 5.98
N LEU A 170 -5.36 6.96 7.08
CA LEU A 170 -5.84 7.38 8.40
C LEU A 170 -6.51 8.77 8.36
N LEU A 171 -6.07 9.67 7.47
CA LEU A 171 -6.68 10.98 7.27
C LEU A 171 -8.14 10.94 6.82
N THR A 172 -8.57 9.82 6.23
CA THR A 172 -9.92 9.68 5.65
C THR A 172 -10.96 9.28 6.68
N ASN A 173 -10.54 8.77 7.86
CA ASN A 173 -11.40 8.10 8.84
C ASN A 173 -12.21 6.91 8.27
N LYS A 174 -11.77 6.33 7.15
CA LYS A 174 -12.41 5.16 6.54
C LYS A 174 -11.81 3.85 7.07
N PRO A 175 -12.55 2.72 6.98
CA PRO A 175 -12.07 1.43 7.45
C PRO A 175 -10.76 0.97 6.80
N ILE A 176 -9.91 0.32 7.60
CA ILE A 176 -8.66 -0.29 7.18
C ILE A 176 -8.64 -1.75 7.64
N ALA A 177 -8.46 -2.67 6.69
CA ALA A 177 -8.14 -4.07 6.96
C ALA A 177 -6.64 -4.28 6.76
N VAL A 178 -5.95 -4.64 7.83
CA VAL A 178 -4.52 -4.94 7.77
C VAL A 178 -4.34 -6.42 7.56
N THR A 179 -3.64 -6.80 6.50
CA THR A 179 -3.21 -8.18 6.30
C THR A 179 -1.95 -8.42 7.13
N THR A 180 -2.08 -9.24 8.17
CA THR A 180 -0.93 -9.62 8.99
C THR A 180 -0.12 -10.66 8.26
N ARG A 181 1.21 -10.49 8.24
CA ARG A 181 2.14 -11.54 7.85
C ARG A 181 2.04 -12.64 8.90
N GLY A 182 1.54 -13.81 8.53
CA GLY A 182 1.64 -14.96 9.42
C GLY A 182 3.12 -15.28 9.64
N LYS A 183 3.53 -15.54 10.89
CA LYS A 183 4.73 -16.37 11.07
C LYS A 183 4.38 -17.72 10.47
N ILE A 184 5.02 -18.09 9.35
CA ILE A 184 5.05 -19.50 8.96
C ILE A 184 6.02 -20.17 9.95
N GLU A 185 5.49 -20.64 11.08
CA GLU A 185 6.17 -21.72 11.79
C GLU A 185 6.04 -22.95 10.89
N ILE A 186 7.07 -23.17 10.06
CA ILE A 186 7.25 -24.48 9.46
C ILE A 186 7.64 -25.39 10.62
N GLU A 187 6.65 -25.94 11.31
CA GLU A 187 6.87 -27.19 12.01
C GLU A 187 7.20 -28.22 10.92
N THR A 188 8.49 -28.48 10.74
CA THR A 188 8.95 -29.70 10.10
C THR A 188 8.52 -30.87 10.98
N HIS A 189 7.25 -31.25 10.90
CA HIS A 189 6.85 -32.60 11.23
C HIS A 189 7.37 -33.48 10.10
N GLY A 190 8.61 -33.92 10.27
CA GLY A 190 9.18 -34.96 9.43
C GLY A 190 8.34 -36.20 9.59
N VAL A 191 7.58 -36.54 8.55
CA VAL A 191 6.88 -37.82 8.43
C VAL A 191 6.82 -38.20 6.94
N PHE A 192 7.79 -39.05 6.57
CA PHE A 192 7.97 -39.90 5.38
C PHE A 192 8.25 -39.26 4.01
#